data_AF-A0A2V6QA50-F1
#
_entry.id   AF-A0A2V6QA50-F1
#
_cell.length_a   1.000
_cell.length_b   1.000
_cell.length_c   1.000
_cell.angle_alpha   90.00
_cell.angle_beta   90.00
_cell.angle_gamma   90.00
#
_symmetry.space_group_name_H-M   'P 1'
#
loop_
_entity.id
_entity.type
_entity.pdbx_description
1 polymer ?
#
loop_
_entity_poly.entity_id
_entity_poly.type
_entity_poly.pdbx_seq_one_letter_code
_entity_poly.pdbx_strand_id
1 'polypeptide(L)'
;MRKRLTMLVVGCVAAAAGCASNPGALDRGIAHYRSGQYFFAVDDFNEAVRESPKSVAAYVNRGITRVRLGDLNGAIEDYNRAVQLAPGDPEVYFARGNALVAAGQYLTAVDEYTRAVELSPRFARAWFNRGTARSMSGQADAAMKDWLQAIEVETDPWARSAMRRSAGLEVQPVVAVAAPIGQPTTAGTVAPAPPPGMKTDGVPLQPPATIAAMPPASPAASPPPSARGVDARALATRAIARELDGDHDGALADLRAALTMESDTARREHIQGLLRLLESPR
;
A
#
# COMPACT_ATOMS: atom_id res chain seq x y z
N MET A 1 -4.32 -14.09 82.45
CA MET A 1 -3.07 -14.73 81.99
C MET A 1 -2.81 -14.37 80.53
N ARG A 2 -1.76 -13.60 80.26
CA ARG A 2 -1.29 -13.24 78.90
C ARG A 2 -0.55 -14.43 78.28
N LYS A 3 -0.90 -14.90 77.08
CA LYS A 3 0.05 -15.60 76.18
C LYS A 3 -0.27 -15.40 74.69
N ARG A 4 0.59 -14.59 74.05
CA ARG A 4 1.30 -14.78 72.77
C ARG A 4 0.51 -14.93 71.45
N LEU A 5 0.35 -13.77 70.81
CA LEU A 5 0.79 -13.44 69.44
C LEU A 5 1.47 -14.61 68.68
N THR A 6 0.80 -15.11 67.63
CA THR A 6 1.47 -15.84 66.54
C THR A 6 0.96 -15.24 65.22
N MET A 7 1.85 -14.46 64.62
CA MET A 7 1.71 -13.79 63.34
C MET A 7 1.96 -14.84 62.26
N LEU A 8 0.91 -15.34 61.58
CA LEU A 8 1.05 -16.17 60.40
C LEU A 8 0.72 -15.31 59.17
N VAL A 9 1.79 -14.75 58.59
CA VAL A 9 1.76 -14.13 57.27
C VAL A 9 1.60 -15.25 56.25
N VAL A 10 0.36 -15.55 55.85
CA VAL A 10 0.10 -16.33 54.64
C VAL A 10 0.02 -15.32 53.50
N GLY A 11 1.17 -15.13 52.85
CA GLY A 11 1.25 -14.44 51.57
C GLY A 11 0.48 -15.23 50.53
N CYS A 12 -0.76 -14.84 50.28
CA CYS A 12 -1.46 -15.25 49.09
C CYS A 12 -0.90 -14.39 47.94
N VAL A 13 -0.02 -15.00 47.16
CA VAL A 13 0.50 -14.46 45.91
C VAL A 13 -0.71 -14.10 45.04
N ALA A 14 -1.01 -12.81 44.94
CA ALA A 14 -1.88 -12.30 43.91
C ALA A 14 -1.19 -12.61 42.58
N ALA A 15 -1.60 -13.69 41.94
CA ALA A 15 -1.38 -13.89 40.53
C ALA A 15 -2.06 -12.71 39.83
N ALA A 16 -1.28 -11.66 39.56
CA ALA A 16 -1.59 -10.74 38.50
C ALA A 16 -1.56 -11.56 37.21
N ALA A 17 -2.68 -12.22 36.92
CA ALA A 17 -3.04 -12.57 35.56
C ALA A 17 -3.06 -11.24 34.82
N GLY A 18 -1.91 -10.88 34.25
CA GLY A 18 -1.84 -9.84 33.25
C GLY A 18 -2.83 -10.28 32.18
N CYS A 19 -3.94 -9.57 32.08
CA CYS A 19 -4.83 -9.65 30.94
C CYS A 19 -4.02 -9.14 29.75
N ALA A 20 -3.15 -9.99 29.20
CA ALA A 20 -2.82 -9.93 27.80
C ALA A 20 -4.13 -10.30 27.08
N SER A 21 -5.01 -9.32 26.90
CA SER A 21 -6.14 -9.45 25.99
C SER A 21 -5.54 -9.89 24.67
N ASN A 22 -5.78 -11.14 24.29
CA ASN A 22 -5.31 -11.67 23.01
C ASN A 22 -5.85 -10.70 21.94
N PRO A 23 -5.00 -10.00 21.17
CA PRO A 23 -5.49 -9.02 20.22
C PRO A 23 -6.50 -9.69 19.30
N GLY A 24 -7.63 -9.02 19.07
CA GLY A 24 -8.70 -9.54 18.21
C GLY A 24 -8.16 -9.85 16.81
N ALA A 25 -8.81 -10.74 16.07
CA ALA A 25 -8.34 -11.17 14.76
C ALA A 25 -8.06 -9.98 13.81
N LEU A 26 -8.88 -8.93 13.89
CA LEU A 26 -8.66 -7.68 13.15
C LEU A 26 -7.31 -7.01 13.48
N ASP A 27 -6.96 -6.89 14.76
CA ASP A 27 -5.73 -6.22 15.19
C ASP A 27 -4.48 -7.04 14.83
N ARG A 28 -4.57 -8.37 14.94
CA ARG A 28 -3.51 -9.29 14.49
C ARG A 28 -3.28 -9.17 12.99
N GLY A 29 -4.37 -9.19 12.21
CA GLY A 29 -4.30 -9.01 10.76
C GLY A 29 -3.67 -7.69 10.36
N ILE A 30 -4.02 -6.58 11.05
CA ILE A 30 -3.38 -5.27 10.83
C ILE A 30 -1.89 -5.31 11.14
N ALA A 31 -1.50 -5.97 12.24
CA ALA A 31 -0.09 -6.13 12.61
C ALA A 31 0.68 -6.93 11.54
N HIS A 32 0.13 -8.05 11.07
CA HIS A 32 0.73 -8.84 9.99
C HIS A 32 0.82 -8.08 8.68
N TYR A 33 -0.23 -7.35 8.31
CA TYR A 33 -0.22 -6.49 7.12
C TYR A 33 0.90 -5.45 7.18
N ARG A 34 1.05 -4.76 8.32
CA ARG A 34 2.11 -3.75 8.54
C ARG A 34 3.52 -4.34 8.50
N SER A 35 3.66 -5.60 8.91
CA SER A 35 4.93 -6.35 8.81
C SER A 35 5.18 -6.97 7.43
N GLY A 36 4.34 -6.72 6.43
CA GLY A 36 4.47 -7.28 5.08
C GLY A 36 4.06 -8.76 4.98
N GLN A 37 3.45 -9.29 6.03
CA GLN A 37 3.12 -10.70 6.17
C GLN A 37 1.71 -10.98 5.65
N TYR A 38 1.51 -10.75 4.35
CA TYR A 38 0.18 -10.66 3.76
C TYR A 38 -0.61 -11.97 3.79
N PHE A 39 0.05 -13.14 3.69
CA PHE A 39 -0.63 -14.44 3.85
C PHE A 39 -1.20 -14.64 5.26
N PHE A 40 -0.41 -14.35 6.30
CA PHE A 40 -0.90 -14.41 7.67
C PHE A 40 -1.98 -13.35 7.93
N ALA A 41 -1.84 -12.16 7.34
CA ALA A 41 -2.83 -11.09 7.48
C ALA A 41 -4.19 -11.47 6.87
N VAL A 42 -4.22 -12.12 5.69
CA VAL A 42 -5.50 -12.52 5.07
C VAL A 42 -6.21 -13.60 5.91
N ASP A 43 -5.46 -14.50 6.54
CA ASP A 43 -6.02 -15.51 7.46
C ASP A 43 -6.64 -14.87 8.70
N ASP A 44 -5.92 -13.95 9.36
CA ASP A 44 -6.46 -13.19 10.48
C ASP A 44 -7.69 -12.36 10.06
N PHE A 45 -7.70 -11.77 8.86
CA PHE A 45 -8.87 -11.04 8.38
C PHE A 45 -10.03 -11.96 8.00
N ASN A 46 -9.77 -13.20 7.56
CA ASN A 46 -10.82 -14.21 7.37
C ASN A 46 -11.50 -14.55 8.70
N GLU A 47 -10.71 -14.73 9.76
CA GLU A 47 -11.21 -14.92 11.11
C GLU A 47 -12.00 -13.68 11.58
N ALA A 48 -11.48 -12.47 11.39
CA ALA A 48 -12.16 -11.23 11.77
C ALA A 48 -13.53 -11.06 11.08
N VAL A 49 -13.65 -11.45 9.81
CA VAL A 49 -14.92 -11.45 9.09
C VAL A 49 -15.88 -12.52 9.63
N ARG A 50 -15.38 -13.69 10.05
CA ARG A 50 -16.23 -14.71 10.71
C ARG A 50 -16.72 -14.25 12.08
N GLU A 51 -15.85 -13.64 12.88
CA GLU A 51 -16.18 -13.11 14.22
C GLU A 51 -17.18 -11.94 14.13
N SER A 52 -16.99 -11.05 13.16
CA SER A 52 -17.86 -9.89 12.95
C SER A 52 -18.23 -9.72 11.48
N PRO A 53 -19.29 -10.43 11.00
CA PRO A 53 -19.70 -10.40 9.59
C PRO A 53 -20.22 -9.05 9.08
N LYS A 54 -20.37 -8.07 9.97
CA LYS A 54 -20.77 -6.68 9.67
C LYS A 54 -19.62 -5.68 9.86
N SER A 55 -18.39 -6.14 10.12
CA SER A 55 -17.23 -5.27 10.28
C SER A 55 -16.74 -4.76 8.93
N VAL A 56 -17.05 -3.50 8.61
CA VAL A 56 -16.53 -2.80 7.42
C VAL A 56 -15.00 -2.83 7.41
N ALA A 57 -14.37 -2.58 8.56
CA ALA A 57 -12.92 -2.58 8.69
C ALA A 57 -12.29 -3.94 8.35
N ALA A 58 -12.93 -5.06 8.73
CA ALA A 58 -12.43 -6.39 8.40
C ALA A 58 -12.45 -6.64 6.90
N TYR A 59 -13.56 -6.33 6.22
CA TYR A 59 -13.64 -6.45 4.76
C TYR A 59 -12.67 -5.52 4.04
N VAL A 60 -12.58 -4.25 4.44
CA VAL A 60 -11.65 -3.29 3.82
C VAL A 60 -10.20 -3.75 3.97
N ASN A 61 -9.76 -4.14 5.17
CA ASN A 61 -8.38 -4.59 5.36
C ASN A 61 -8.09 -5.93 4.67
N ARG A 62 -9.06 -6.85 4.61
CA ARG A 62 -8.92 -8.08 3.82
C ARG A 62 -8.78 -7.77 2.33
N GLY A 63 -9.60 -6.86 1.81
CA GLY A 63 -9.55 -6.41 0.42
C GLY A 63 -8.20 -5.77 0.08
N ILE A 64 -7.69 -4.88 0.95
CA ILE A 64 -6.35 -4.27 0.77
C ILE A 64 -5.27 -5.36 0.72
N THR A 65 -5.36 -6.35 1.61
CA THR A 65 -4.40 -7.46 1.69
C THR A 65 -4.47 -8.35 0.45
N ARG A 66 -5.67 -8.65 -0.04
CA ARG A 66 -5.89 -9.43 -1.27
C ARG A 66 -5.34 -8.71 -2.50
N VAL A 67 -5.46 -7.38 -2.59
CA VAL A 67 -4.77 -6.60 -3.65
C VAL A 67 -3.25 -6.80 -3.58
N ARG A 68 -2.64 -6.82 -2.39
CA ARG A 68 -1.19 -7.09 -2.23
C ARG A 68 -0.80 -8.50 -2.67
N LEU A 69 -1.70 -9.46 -2.49
CA LEU A 69 -1.52 -10.85 -2.90
C LEU A 69 -1.88 -11.09 -4.37
N GLY A 70 -2.37 -10.08 -5.09
CA GLY A 70 -2.81 -10.21 -6.49
C GLY A 70 -4.22 -10.79 -6.68
N ASP A 71 -4.94 -11.10 -5.59
CA ASP A 71 -6.35 -11.53 -5.64
C ASP A 71 -7.28 -10.32 -5.80
N LEU A 72 -7.32 -9.77 -7.01
CA LEU A 72 -8.10 -8.57 -7.31
C LEU A 72 -9.62 -8.84 -7.27
N ASN A 73 -10.05 -10.03 -7.69
CA ASN A 73 -11.47 -10.41 -7.67
C ASN A 73 -11.98 -10.54 -6.23
N GLY A 74 -11.26 -11.27 -5.37
CA GLY A 74 -11.63 -11.39 -3.96
C GLY A 74 -11.56 -10.07 -3.22
N ALA A 75 -10.64 -9.17 -3.60
CA ALA A 75 -10.63 -7.81 -3.07
C ALA A 75 -11.88 -7.00 -3.46
N ILE A 76 -12.30 -7.05 -4.74
CA ILE A 76 -13.51 -6.38 -5.21
C ILE A 76 -14.75 -6.91 -4.49
N GLU A 77 -14.85 -8.22 -4.26
CA GLU A 77 -15.94 -8.83 -3.48
C GLU A 77 -15.99 -8.29 -2.03
N ASP A 78 -14.83 -8.19 -1.38
CA ASP A 78 -14.73 -7.62 -0.04
C ASP A 78 -15.18 -6.16 -0.01
N TYR A 79 -14.73 -5.36 -0.97
CA TYR A 79 -15.16 -3.96 -1.06
C TYR A 79 -16.65 -3.83 -1.40
N ASN A 80 -17.21 -4.70 -2.25
CA ASN A 80 -18.65 -4.74 -2.50
C ASN A 80 -19.42 -4.97 -1.19
N ARG A 81 -18.93 -5.87 -0.35
CA ARG A 81 -19.53 -6.11 0.96
C ARG A 81 -19.38 -4.91 1.90
N ALA A 82 -18.22 -4.26 1.90
CA ALA A 82 -18.00 -3.04 2.67
C ALA A 82 -18.93 -1.90 2.23
N VAL A 83 -19.15 -1.70 0.92
CA VAL A 83 -20.08 -0.68 0.38
C VAL A 83 -21.51 -0.95 0.84
N GLN A 84 -21.96 -2.20 0.84
CA GLN A 84 -23.29 -2.55 1.35
C GLN A 84 -23.46 -2.23 2.84
N LEU A 85 -22.39 -2.38 3.62
CA LEU A 85 -22.41 -2.13 5.07
C LEU A 85 -22.25 -0.64 5.42
N ALA A 86 -21.53 0.12 4.61
CA ALA A 86 -21.28 1.55 4.81
C ALA A 86 -21.44 2.36 3.50
N PRO A 87 -22.67 2.49 2.98
CA PRO A 87 -22.91 3.11 1.67
C PRO A 87 -22.63 4.62 1.64
N GLY A 88 -22.45 5.25 2.80
CA GLY A 88 -22.10 6.66 2.95
C GLY A 88 -20.62 6.93 3.22
N ASP A 89 -19.77 5.90 3.27
CA ASP A 89 -18.34 6.07 3.53
C ASP A 89 -17.56 6.25 2.21
N PRO A 90 -17.02 7.45 1.91
CA PRO A 90 -16.27 7.70 0.69
C PRO A 90 -14.98 6.89 0.58
N GLU A 91 -14.34 6.50 1.70
CA GLU A 91 -13.08 5.75 1.67
C GLU A 91 -13.28 4.34 1.12
N VAL A 92 -14.47 3.75 1.32
CA VAL A 92 -14.79 2.41 0.79
C VAL A 92 -14.90 2.42 -0.73
N TYR A 93 -15.60 3.42 -1.30
CA TYR A 93 -15.67 3.59 -2.76
C TYR A 93 -14.29 3.89 -3.33
N PHE A 94 -13.51 4.75 -2.67
CA PHE A 94 -12.13 5.04 -3.08
C PHE A 94 -11.24 3.78 -3.08
N ALA A 95 -11.35 2.93 -2.04
CA ALA A 95 -10.60 1.68 -1.97
C ALA A 95 -11.01 0.69 -3.08
N ARG A 96 -12.32 0.56 -3.36
CA ARG A 96 -12.83 -0.25 -4.48
C ARG A 96 -12.34 0.27 -5.83
N GLY A 97 -12.37 1.58 -6.03
CA GLY A 97 -11.82 2.24 -7.21
C GLY A 97 -10.35 1.91 -7.44
N ASN A 98 -9.52 1.90 -6.39
CA ASN A 98 -8.11 1.53 -6.50
C ASN A 98 -7.93 0.06 -6.94
N ALA A 99 -8.74 -0.85 -6.42
CA ALA A 99 -8.70 -2.26 -6.82
C ALA A 99 -9.14 -2.45 -8.28
N LEU A 100 -10.15 -1.70 -8.74
CA LEU A 100 -10.59 -1.71 -10.13
C LEU A 100 -9.52 -1.15 -11.08
N VAL A 101 -8.81 -0.09 -10.70
CA VAL A 101 -7.65 0.40 -11.46
C VAL A 101 -6.57 -0.69 -11.56
N ALA A 102 -6.27 -1.37 -10.45
CA ALA A 102 -5.31 -2.48 -10.46
C ALA A 102 -5.78 -3.64 -11.37
N ALA A 103 -7.08 -3.84 -11.51
CA ALA A 103 -7.69 -4.81 -12.42
C ALA A 103 -7.83 -4.31 -13.88
N GLY A 104 -7.36 -3.10 -14.20
CA GLY A 104 -7.48 -2.50 -15.53
C GLY A 104 -8.87 -1.97 -15.88
N GLN A 105 -9.81 -1.95 -14.93
CA GLN A 105 -11.19 -1.53 -15.12
C GLN A 105 -11.35 -0.01 -14.88
N TYR A 106 -10.72 0.79 -15.73
CA TYR A 106 -10.58 2.24 -15.50
C TYR A 106 -11.91 3.00 -15.50
N LEU A 107 -12.84 2.69 -16.42
CA LEU A 107 -14.15 3.38 -16.48
C LEU A 107 -14.98 3.10 -15.22
N THR A 108 -15.05 1.83 -14.80
CA THR A 108 -15.74 1.47 -13.54
C THR A 108 -15.08 2.13 -12.33
N ALA A 109 -13.75 2.22 -12.30
CA ALA A 109 -13.06 2.96 -11.24
C ALA A 109 -13.42 4.45 -11.22
N VAL A 110 -13.64 5.08 -12.37
CA VAL A 110 -14.09 6.48 -12.45
C VAL A 110 -15.45 6.66 -11.78
N ASP A 111 -16.37 5.71 -11.93
CA ASP A 111 -17.68 5.74 -11.26
C ASP A 111 -17.53 5.66 -9.74
N GLU A 112 -16.67 4.76 -9.26
CA GLU A 112 -16.36 4.62 -7.84
C GLU A 112 -15.75 5.89 -7.23
N TYR A 113 -14.76 6.47 -7.89
CA TYR A 113 -14.17 7.72 -7.42
C TYR A 113 -15.16 8.88 -7.51
N THR A 114 -16.05 8.87 -8.52
CA THR A 114 -17.14 9.86 -8.61
C THR A 114 -18.03 9.78 -7.39
N ARG A 115 -18.41 8.57 -6.97
CA ARG A 115 -19.19 8.39 -5.76
C ARG A 115 -18.44 8.87 -4.50
N ALA A 116 -17.14 8.61 -4.42
CA ALA A 116 -16.31 9.07 -3.30
C ALA A 116 -16.26 10.61 -3.22
N VAL A 117 -16.10 11.32 -4.35
CA VAL A 117 -16.06 12.80 -4.34
C VAL A 117 -17.43 13.45 -4.19
N GLU A 118 -18.52 12.77 -4.58
CA GLU A 118 -19.88 13.23 -4.25
C GLU A 118 -20.14 13.18 -2.73
N LEU A 119 -19.69 12.10 -2.08
CA LEU A 119 -19.83 11.93 -0.63
C LEU A 119 -18.87 12.84 0.15
N SER A 120 -17.67 13.10 -0.39
CA SER A 120 -16.68 13.99 0.21
C SER A 120 -16.00 14.87 -0.86
N PRO A 121 -16.55 16.06 -1.15
CA PRO A 121 -16.02 16.94 -2.20
C PRO A 121 -14.58 17.42 -1.98
N ARG A 122 -14.09 17.39 -0.72
CA ARG A 122 -12.71 17.76 -0.36
C ARG A 122 -11.72 16.58 -0.39
N PHE A 123 -12.14 15.42 -0.88
CA PHE A 123 -11.30 14.23 -0.90
C PHE A 123 -10.27 14.28 -2.05
N ALA A 124 -9.17 15.02 -1.83
CA ALA A 124 -8.15 15.29 -2.83
C ALA A 124 -7.62 14.03 -3.54
N ARG A 125 -7.35 12.96 -2.79
CA ARG A 125 -6.88 11.67 -3.33
C ARG A 125 -7.89 11.03 -4.29
N ALA A 126 -9.19 11.13 -4.01
CA ALA A 126 -10.22 10.59 -4.89
C ALA A 126 -10.33 11.39 -6.19
N TRP A 127 -10.27 12.72 -6.12
CA TRP A 127 -10.17 13.57 -7.32
C TRP A 127 -8.94 13.21 -8.15
N PHE A 128 -7.77 13.09 -7.50
CA PHE A 128 -6.53 12.79 -8.19
C PHE A 128 -6.59 11.42 -8.89
N ASN A 129 -7.04 10.38 -8.18
CA ASN A 129 -7.15 9.03 -8.74
C ASN A 129 -8.24 8.91 -9.81
N ARG A 130 -9.33 9.68 -9.71
CA ARG A 130 -10.31 9.78 -10.80
C ARG A 130 -9.71 10.40 -12.06
N GLY A 131 -8.93 11.46 -11.90
CA GLY A 131 -8.18 12.06 -13.01
C GLY A 131 -7.24 11.06 -13.66
N THR A 132 -6.49 10.29 -12.85
CA THR A 132 -5.60 9.24 -13.33
C THR A 132 -6.36 8.15 -14.09
N ALA A 133 -7.48 7.64 -13.56
CA ALA A 133 -8.30 6.64 -14.25
C ALA A 133 -8.94 7.18 -15.55
N ARG A 134 -9.34 8.47 -15.57
CA ARG A 134 -9.81 9.15 -16.79
C ARG A 134 -8.71 9.25 -17.84
N SER A 135 -7.49 9.60 -17.44
CA SER A 135 -6.33 9.64 -18.35
C SER A 135 -6.07 8.26 -18.96
N MET A 136 -6.04 7.20 -18.12
CA MET A 136 -5.84 5.82 -18.57
C MET A 136 -6.97 5.29 -19.48
N SER A 137 -8.17 5.89 -19.41
CA SER A 137 -9.29 5.59 -20.31
C SER A 137 -9.41 6.54 -21.50
N GLY A 138 -8.39 7.39 -21.76
CA GLY A 138 -8.33 8.30 -22.91
C GLY A 138 -9.09 9.63 -22.74
N GLN A 139 -9.60 9.93 -21.54
CA GLN A 139 -10.37 11.13 -21.25
C GLN A 139 -9.47 12.27 -20.71
N ALA A 140 -8.50 12.71 -21.52
CA ALA A 140 -7.44 13.63 -21.09
C ALA A 140 -7.96 14.98 -20.54
N ASP A 141 -8.95 15.60 -21.20
CA ASP A 141 -9.51 16.89 -20.76
C ASP A 141 -10.21 16.78 -19.40
N ALA A 142 -10.96 15.69 -19.19
CA ALA A 142 -11.63 15.42 -17.92
C ALA A 142 -10.64 15.04 -16.82
N ALA A 143 -9.54 14.36 -17.17
CA ALA A 143 -8.44 14.06 -16.26
C ALA A 143 -7.76 15.33 -15.75
N MET A 144 -7.44 16.27 -16.63
CA MET A 144 -6.81 17.53 -16.27
C MET A 144 -7.67 18.33 -15.28
N LYS A 145 -8.99 18.41 -15.53
CA LYS A 145 -9.93 19.08 -14.61
C LYS A 145 -9.92 18.45 -13.21
N ASP A 146 -9.92 17.12 -13.14
CA ASP A 146 -9.90 16.41 -11.86
C ASP A 146 -8.58 16.58 -11.11
N TRP A 147 -7.43 16.54 -11.79
CA TRP A 147 -6.13 16.78 -11.16
C TRP A 147 -6.01 18.21 -10.62
N LEU A 148 -6.50 19.21 -11.38
CA LEU A 148 -6.55 20.60 -10.92
C LEU A 148 -7.45 20.74 -9.69
N GLN A 149 -8.62 20.10 -9.69
CA GLN A 149 -9.52 20.09 -8.53
C GLN A 149 -8.86 19.43 -7.31
N ALA A 150 -8.13 18.33 -7.50
CA ALA A 150 -7.39 17.66 -6.42
C ALA A 150 -6.35 18.59 -5.78
N ILE A 151 -5.57 19.30 -6.60
CA ILE A 151 -4.54 20.26 -6.17
C ILE A 151 -5.17 21.42 -5.40
N GLU A 152 -6.34 21.91 -5.85
CA GLU A 152 -7.06 23.01 -5.21
C GLU A 152 -7.57 22.63 -3.81
N VAL A 153 -8.16 21.43 -3.67
CA VAL A 153 -8.73 21.00 -2.39
C VAL A 153 -7.72 20.40 -1.42
N GLU A 154 -6.55 19.98 -1.91
CA GLU A 154 -5.45 19.48 -1.08
C GLU A 154 -4.92 20.63 -0.21
N THR A 155 -4.90 20.42 1.10
CA THR A 155 -4.47 21.41 2.08
C THR A 155 -3.00 21.27 2.43
N ASP A 156 -2.46 20.04 2.43
CA ASP A 156 -1.06 19.76 2.75
C ASP A 156 -0.14 20.25 1.63
N PRO A 157 0.80 21.18 1.90
CA PRO A 157 1.67 21.73 0.86
C PRO A 157 2.54 20.68 0.17
N TRP A 158 2.96 19.63 0.88
CA TRP A 158 3.80 18.57 0.33
C TRP A 158 3.01 17.68 -0.63
N ALA A 159 1.83 17.22 -0.22
CA ALA A 159 0.91 16.45 -1.05
C ALA A 159 0.47 17.26 -2.29
N ARG A 160 0.13 18.54 -2.11
CA ARG A 160 -0.23 19.42 -3.23
C ARG A 160 0.89 19.54 -4.26
N SER A 161 2.12 19.70 -3.79
CA SER A 161 3.31 19.79 -4.66
C SER A 161 3.59 18.46 -5.36
N ALA A 162 3.42 17.33 -4.67
CA ALA A 162 3.52 16.01 -5.27
C ALA A 162 2.48 15.80 -6.37
N MET A 163 1.22 16.18 -6.14
CA MET A 163 0.16 16.10 -7.16
C MET A 163 0.48 16.95 -8.39
N ARG A 164 1.01 18.18 -8.23
CA ARG A 164 1.44 19.03 -9.35
C ARG A 164 2.51 18.36 -10.21
N ARG A 165 3.51 17.74 -9.57
CA ARG A 165 4.55 16.98 -10.27
C ARG A 165 3.97 15.80 -11.03
N SER A 166 3.18 14.98 -10.36
CA SER A 166 2.57 13.79 -10.97
C SER A 166 1.62 14.14 -12.12
N ALA A 167 0.97 15.31 -12.09
CA ALA A 167 0.13 15.81 -13.18
C ALA A 167 0.91 16.52 -14.31
N GLY A 168 2.24 16.65 -14.20
CA GLY A 168 3.06 17.35 -15.19
C GLY A 168 2.84 18.87 -15.22
N LEU A 169 2.34 19.46 -14.12
CA LEU A 169 2.00 20.88 -13.99
C LEU A 169 3.08 21.70 -13.26
N GLU A 170 4.18 21.07 -12.86
CA GLU A 170 5.31 21.78 -12.25
C GLU A 170 6.17 22.42 -13.35
N VAL A 171 6.22 23.75 -13.36
CA VAL A 171 7.20 24.48 -14.17
C VAL A 171 8.55 24.29 -13.49
N GLN A 172 9.50 23.62 -14.15
CA GLN A 172 10.86 23.53 -13.63
C GLN A 172 11.35 24.96 -13.34
N PRO A 173 11.94 25.24 -12.16
CA PRO A 173 12.61 26.51 -11.98
C PRO A 173 13.66 26.60 -13.09
N VAL A 174 13.53 27.60 -13.96
CA VAL A 174 14.60 27.95 -14.88
C VAL A 174 15.76 28.30 -13.96
N VAL A 175 16.69 27.36 -13.78
CA VAL A 175 17.96 27.65 -13.13
C VAL A 175 18.57 28.70 -14.04
N ALA A 176 18.54 29.95 -13.61
CA ALA A 176 19.30 30.99 -14.28
C ALA A 176 20.75 30.52 -14.19
N VAL A 177 21.25 29.95 -15.28
CA VAL A 177 22.67 29.65 -15.43
C VAL A 177 23.33 31.02 -15.33
N ALA A 178 23.92 31.30 -14.18
CA ALA A 178 24.72 32.50 -14.00
C ALA A 178 25.78 32.45 -15.10
N ALA A 179 25.68 33.37 -16.06
CA ALA A 179 26.66 33.50 -17.13
C ALA A 179 28.05 33.59 -16.48
N PRO A 180 29.08 32.92 -17.04
CA PRO A 180 30.41 32.99 -16.47
C PRO A 180 30.84 34.46 -16.42
N ILE A 181 31.26 34.90 -15.24
CA ILE A 181 31.74 36.26 -14.98
C ILE A 181 32.98 36.49 -15.85
N GLY A 182 32.77 37.08 -17.02
CA GLY A 182 33.82 37.55 -17.91
C GLY A 182 34.45 38.82 -17.33
N GLN A 183 35.78 38.84 -17.27
CA GLN A 183 36.58 40.03 -16.98
C GLN A 183 36.39 41.12 -18.05
N PRO A 184 36.67 42.39 -17.71
CA PRO A 184 36.07 43.54 -18.37
C PRO A 184 36.74 43.84 -19.71
N THR A 185 35.94 44.05 -20.76
CA THR A 185 36.38 44.77 -21.95
C THR A 185 35.46 45.96 -22.21
N THR A 186 36.11 47.10 -22.36
CA THR A 186 35.52 48.41 -22.58
C THR A 186 34.94 48.56 -23.97
N ALA A 187 33.92 49.41 -24.05
CA ALA A 187 33.54 50.25 -25.19
C ALA A 187 32.73 49.61 -26.33
N GLY A 188 31.60 50.28 -26.64
CA GLY A 188 31.33 50.65 -28.03
C GLY A 188 30.08 50.06 -28.69
N THR A 189 29.02 50.88 -28.66
CA THR A 189 28.20 51.28 -29.82
C THR A 189 27.24 50.30 -30.55
N VAL A 190 26.00 50.81 -30.67
CA VAL A 190 25.02 50.67 -31.78
C VAL A 190 24.25 49.34 -31.91
N ALA A 191 22.93 49.45 -31.75
CA ALA A 191 21.93 48.51 -32.26
C ALA A 191 21.84 48.57 -33.79
N PRO A 192 21.45 47.47 -34.45
CA PRO A 192 20.27 47.60 -35.31
C PRO A 192 19.26 46.45 -35.15
N ALA A 193 18.01 46.79 -35.45
CA ALA A 193 16.85 45.91 -35.51
C ALA A 193 16.87 45.04 -36.82
N PRO A 194 15.92 44.11 -37.02
CA PRO A 194 16.17 42.73 -37.50
C PRO A 194 15.86 42.52 -39.00
N PRO A 195 16.12 41.31 -39.56
CA PRO A 195 15.45 40.86 -40.77
C PRO A 195 14.54 39.62 -40.57
N PRO A 196 13.58 39.36 -41.49
CA PRO A 196 12.43 38.48 -41.28
C PRO A 196 12.48 37.13 -42.05
N GLY A 197 11.78 36.12 -41.52
CA GLY A 197 11.15 35.04 -42.33
C GLY A 197 11.56 33.59 -42.08
N MET A 198 10.53 32.72 -41.97
CA MET A 198 10.48 31.25 -42.25
C MET A 198 11.16 30.28 -41.24
N LYS A 199 10.61 29.14 -40.80
CA LYS A 199 9.43 28.29 -41.09
C LYS A 199 9.00 27.56 -39.78
N THR A 200 7.71 27.26 -39.62
CA THR A 200 7.21 26.35 -38.57
C THR A 200 7.27 24.91 -39.08
N ASP A 201 8.33 24.19 -38.73
CA ASP A 201 8.36 22.74 -38.93
C ASP A 201 7.90 22.06 -37.63
N GLY A 202 6.84 21.27 -37.76
CA GLY A 202 6.17 20.58 -36.66
C GLY A 202 7.10 19.63 -35.92
N VAL A 203 7.11 19.72 -34.61
CA VAL A 203 7.72 18.72 -33.73
C VAL A 203 6.71 17.58 -33.54
N PRO A 204 7.07 16.31 -33.80
CA PRO A 204 6.18 15.19 -33.54
C PRO A 204 5.90 15.09 -32.04
N LEU A 205 4.62 15.04 -31.66
CA LEU A 205 4.21 14.68 -30.30
C LEU A 205 4.72 13.26 -30.02
N GLN A 206 5.71 13.13 -29.13
CA GLN A 206 6.05 11.83 -28.57
C GLN A 206 4.83 11.30 -27.83
N PRO A 207 4.43 10.02 -28.01
CA PRO A 207 3.40 9.42 -27.19
C PRO A 207 3.87 9.47 -25.72
N PRO A 208 2.97 9.80 -24.77
CA PRO A 208 3.33 9.85 -23.36
C PRO A 208 3.85 8.48 -22.94
N ALA A 209 4.98 8.49 -22.22
CA ALA A 209 5.55 7.30 -21.61
C ALA A 209 4.45 6.60 -20.80
N THR A 210 4.23 5.31 -21.07
CA THR A 210 3.34 4.46 -20.28
C THR A 210 3.78 4.58 -18.82
N ILE A 211 3.00 5.32 -18.02
CA ILE A 211 3.21 5.42 -16.58
C ILE A 211 2.85 4.04 -16.04
N ALA A 212 3.85 3.19 -15.89
CA ALA A 212 3.75 2.00 -15.06
C ALA A 212 3.22 2.45 -13.70
N ALA A 213 2.15 1.80 -13.24
CA ALA A 213 1.56 2.03 -11.95
C ALA A 213 2.67 2.14 -10.90
N MET A 214 2.77 3.30 -10.24
CA MET A 214 3.70 3.49 -9.14
C MET A 214 3.51 2.33 -8.16
N PRO A 215 4.54 1.49 -7.90
CA PRO A 215 4.45 0.59 -6.79
C PRO A 215 4.30 1.46 -5.52
N PRO A 216 3.52 1.00 -4.51
CA PRO A 216 3.51 1.68 -3.23
C PRO A 216 4.96 1.79 -2.73
N ALA A 217 5.28 2.91 -2.08
CA ALA A 217 6.59 3.14 -1.49
C ALA A 217 7.08 1.88 -0.74
N SER A 218 8.23 1.35 -1.17
CA SER A 218 8.91 0.27 -0.46
C SER A 218 9.11 0.71 1.00
N PRO A 219 8.78 -0.12 2.01
CA PRO A 219 9.24 0.16 3.35
C PRO A 219 10.76 0.19 3.34
N ALA A 220 11.33 1.19 4.05
CA ALA A 220 12.76 1.33 4.22
C ALA A 220 13.41 -0.03 4.52
N ALA A 221 14.57 -0.28 3.88
CA ALA A 221 15.33 -1.51 4.03
C ALA A 221 15.41 -1.92 5.51
N SER A 222 14.90 -3.11 5.82
CA SER A 222 15.11 -3.70 7.13
C SER A 222 16.61 -3.86 7.37
N PRO A 223 17.13 -3.56 8.56
CA PRO A 223 18.54 -3.81 8.87
C PRO A 223 18.84 -5.30 8.64
N PRO A 224 20.08 -5.65 8.22
CA PRO A 224 20.43 -7.05 8.02
C PRO A 224 20.15 -7.84 9.31
N PRO A 225 19.59 -9.05 9.23
CA PRO A 225 19.26 -9.83 10.41
C PRO A 225 20.53 -10.05 11.22
N SER A 226 20.56 -9.45 12.41
CA SER A 226 21.53 -9.82 13.43
C SER A 226 21.24 -11.28 13.80
N ALA A 227 22.31 -12.08 13.86
CA ALA A 227 22.31 -13.51 14.14
C ALA A 227 21.63 -13.85 15.48
N ARG A 228 20.30 -13.87 15.49
CA ARG A 228 19.45 -14.40 16.56
C ARG A 228 18.60 -15.50 15.93
N GLY A 229 18.55 -16.62 16.64
CA GLY A 229 18.02 -17.90 16.17
C GLY A 229 16.76 -17.73 15.31
N VAL A 230 16.83 -18.30 14.11
CA VAL A 230 15.74 -18.27 13.15
C VAL A 230 14.54 -18.99 13.78
N ASP A 231 13.40 -18.31 13.92
CA ASP A 231 12.17 -18.92 14.44
C ASP A 231 11.40 -19.65 13.32
N ALA A 232 10.41 -20.48 13.70
CA ALA A 232 9.63 -21.29 12.77
C ALA A 232 9.00 -20.44 11.64
N ARG A 233 8.57 -19.24 12.01
CA ARG A 233 7.91 -18.29 11.12
C ARG A 233 8.88 -17.71 10.08
N ALA A 234 10.08 -17.34 10.49
CA ALA A 234 11.11 -16.86 9.60
C ALA A 234 11.57 -17.95 8.62
N LEU A 235 11.64 -19.21 9.06
CA LEU A 235 11.93 -20.35 8.17
C LEU A 235 10.81 -20.56 7.14
N ALA A 236 9.54 -20.58 7.56
CA ALA A 236 8.42 -20.73 6.63
C ALA A 236 8.34 -19.59 5.61
N THR A 237 8.62 -18.34 6.03
CA THR A 237 8.65 -17.19 5.12
C THR A 237 9.81 -17.28 4.13
N ARG A 238 11.00 -17.69 4.61
CA ARG A 238 12.18 -17.88 3.75
C ARG A 238 11.97 -18.99 2.73
N ALA A 239 11.26 -20.05 3.10
CA ALA A 239 10.96 -21.14 2.18
C ALA A 239 10.17 -20.68 0.95
N ILE A 240 9.14 -19.85 1.15
CA ILE A 240 8.32 -19.32 0.06
C ILE A 240 9.16 -18.46 -0.89
N ALA A 241 10.04 -17.61 -0.34
CA ALA A 241 10.95 -16.80 -1.16
C ALA A 241 11.90 -17.68 -2.00
N ARG A 242 12.47 -18.72 -1.40
CA ARG A 242 13.35 -19.67 -2.10
C ARG A 242 12.64 -20.40 -3.23
N GLU A 243 11.40 -20.83 -3.00
CA GLU A 243 10.61 -21.47 -4.05
C GLU A 243 10.37 -20.55 -5.25
N LEU A 244 10.06 -19.27 -4.98
CA LEU A 244 9.88 -18.27 -6.03
C LEU A 244 11.18 -17.96 -6.79
N ASP A 245 12.32 -18.05 -6.13
CA ASP A 245 13.65 -17.92 -6.72
C ASP A 245 14.14 -19.21 -7.41
N GLY A 246 13.34 -20.29 -7.39
CA GLY A 246 13.66 -21.57 -8.01
C GLY A 246 14.52 -22.52 -7.16
N ASP A 247 14.83 -22.15 -5.92
CA ASP A 247 15.52 -23.00 -4.93
C ASP A 247 14.51 -23.91 -4.20
N HIS A 248 14.02 -24.91 -4.93
CA HIS A 248 13.00 -25.84 -4.46
C HIS A 248 13.46 -26.66 -3.25
N ASP A 249 14.67 -27.21 -3.30
CA ASP A 249 15.23 -28.02 -2.22
C ASP A 249 15.44 -27.20 -0.95
N GLY A 250 15.90 -25.94 -1.11
CA GLY A 250 16.05 -25.00 -0.01
C GLY A 250 14.71 -24.59 0.61
N ALA A 251 13.64 -24.50 -0.19
CA ALA A 251 12.28 -24.25 0.30
C ALA A 251 11.75 -25.42 1.13
N LEU A 252 11.90 -26.66 0.64
CA LEU A 252 11.50 -27.86 1.37
C LEU A 252 12.28 -28.03 2.69
N ALA A 253 13.58 -27.76 2.69
CA ALA A 253 14.42 -27.82 3.89
C ALA A 253 13.94 -26.83 4.96
N ASP A 254 13.62 -25.61 4.55
CA ASP A 254 13.14 -24.56 5.46
C ASP A 254 11.75 -24.85 6.02
N LEU A 255 10.81 -25.38 5.22
CA LEU A 255 9.50 -25.78 5.72
C LEU A 255 9.57 -26.95 6.71
N ARG A 256 10.44 -27.94 6.46
CA ARG A 256 10.68 -29.05 7.40
C ARG A 256 11.26 -28.54 8.71
N ALA A 257 12.22 -27.63 8.66
CA ALA A 257 12.81 -27.01 9.84
C ALA A 257 11.81 -26.09 10.57
N ALA A 258 10.93 -25.38 9.86
CA ALA A 258 9.84 -24.63 10.47
C ALA A 258 8.89 -25.56 11.25
N LEU A 259 8.58 -26.72 10.69
CA LEU A 259 7.66 -27.69 11.31
C LEU A 259 8.22 -28.32 12.58
N THR A 260 9.54 -28.45 12.73
CA THR A 260 10.14 -28.95 13.99
C THR A 260 10.09 -27.91 15.11
N MET A 261 10.02 -26.63 14.75
CA MET A 261 10.04 -25.50 15.69
C MET A 261 8.65 -24.95 16.04
N GLU A 262 7.64 -25.18 15.20
CA GLU A 262 6.28 -24.69 15.44
C GLU A 262 5.53 -25.57 16.44
N SER A 263 5.04 -24.96 17.51
CA SER A 263 4.27 -25.63 18.57
C SER A 263 2.76 -25.51 18.38
N ASP A 264 2.31 -24.52 17.61
CA ASP A 264 0.89 -24.27 17.36
C ASP A 264 0.32 -25.23 16.32
N THR A 265 -0.77 -25.90 16.69
CA THR A 265 -1.34 -26.99 15.88
C THR A 265 -1.88 -26.49 14.54
N ALA A 266 -2.52 -25.33 14.50
CA ALA A 266 -3.08 -24.76 13.27
C ALA A 266 -1.97 -24.30 12.32
N ARG A 267 -0.91 -23.68 12.84
CA ARG A 267 0.24 -23.28 12.02
C ARG A 267 1.04 -24.48 11.50
N ARG A 268 1.17 -25.54 12.29
CA ARG A 268 1.76 -26.80 11.83
C ARG A 268 0.97 -27.42 10.67
N GLU A 269 -0.35 -27.44 10.75
CA GLU A 269 -1.21 -27.93 9.67
C GLU A 269 -1.02 -27.12 8.37
N HIS A 270 -0.89 -25.80 8.50
CA HIS A 270 -0.61 -24.94 7.35
C HIS A 270 0.76 -25.24 6.71
N ILE A 271 1.83 -25.35 7.52
CA ILE A 271 3.18 -25.71 7.05
C ILE A 271 3.17 -27.09 6.36
N GLN A 272 2.43 -28.05 6.89
CA GLN A 272 2.24 -29.37 6.28
C GLN A 272 1.44 -29.32 4.97
N GLY A 273 0.49 -28.38 4.84
CA GLY A 273 -0.20 -28.11 3.59
C GLY A 273 0.76 -27.64 2.49
N LEU A 274 1.64 -26.68 2.82
CA LEU A 274 2.66 -26.17 1.90
C LEU A 274 3.67 -27.24 1.50
N LEU A 275 4.12 -28.08 2.43
CA LEU A 275 5.01 -29.20 2.13
C LEU A 275 4.39 -30.17 1.12
N ARG A 276 3.14 -30.57 1.33
CA ARG A 276 2.43 -31.47 0.39
C ARG A 276 2.29 -30.86 -0.99
N LEU A 277 2.03 -29.55 -1.08
CA LEU A 277 1.94 -28.84 -2.35
C LEU A 277 3.27 -28.87 -3.11
N LEU A 278 4.39 -28.68 -2.41
CA LEU A 278 5.72 -28.66 -3.01
C LEU A 278 6.29 -30.05 -3.29
N GLU A 279 5.98 -31.05 -2.47
CA GLU A 279 6.41 -32.45 -2.68
C GLU A 279 5.60 -33.16 -3.76
N SER A 280 4.46 -32.59 -4.18
CA SER A 280 3.69 -33.12 -5.30
C SER A 280 4.44 -32.87 -6.62
N PRO A 281 4.63 -33.89 -7.47
CA PRO A 281 5.26 -33.69 -8.77
C PRO A 281 4.45 -32.69 -9.59
N ARG A 282 5.15 -31.68 -10.14
CA ARG A 282 4.58 -30.67 -11.03
C ARG A 282 4.26 -31.23 -12.41
#